data_AF-A0A381XXD9-F1
#
_entry.id   AF-A0A381XXD9-F1
#
_cell.length_a   1.000
_cell.length_b   1.000
_cell.length_c   1.000
_cell.angle_alpha   90.00
_cell.angle_beta   90.00
_cell.angle_gamma   90.00
#
_symmetry.space_group_name_H-M   'P 1'
#
loop_
_entity.id
_entity.type
_entity.pdbx_description
1 polymer ?
#
loop_
_entity_poly.entity_id
_entity_poly.type
_entity_poly.pdbx_seq_one_letter_code
_entity_poly.pdbx_strand_id
1 'polypeptide(L)' 'KKIGNAVKRNKAKRLMRELARKVLIKYGKINSYYVLIAKNSIFNTPFATLEIEFKKLISC' A
#
# COMPACT_ATOMS: atom_id res chain seq x y z
N LYS A 1 -3.00 11.85 12.48
CA LYS A 1 -4.38 11.39 12.76
C LYS A 1 -4.41 9.85 12.76
N LYS A 2 -4.99 9.19 13.78
CA LYS A 2 -5.14 7.72 13.82
C LYS A 2 -6.11 7.25 12.73
N ILE A 3 -5.79 6.14 12.05
CA ILE A 3 -6.71 5.44 11.13
C ILE A 3 -7.79 4.74 11.97
N GLY A 4 -8.78 5.50 12.45
CA GLY A 4 -9.98 5.01 13.14
C GLY A 4 -9.79 3.84 14.11
N ASN A 5 -10.82 2.98 14.16
CA ASN A 5 -10.92 1.83 15.06
C ASN A 5 -10.00 0.67 14.66
N ALA A 6 -9.79 -0.29 15.57
CA ALA A 6 -8.92 -1.45 15.34
C ALA A 6 -9.24 -2.22 14.06
N VAL A 7 -10.52 -2.41 13.74
CA VAL A 7 -10.97 -3.08 12.51
C VAL A 7 -10.53 -2.34 11.26
N LYS A 8 -10.68 -1.00 11.23
CA LYS A 8 -10.23 -0.16 10.10
C LYS A 8 -8.72 -0.26 9.92
N ARG A 9 -7.94 -0.23 11.01
CA ARG A 9 -6.49 -0.44 10.97
C ARG A 9 -6.11 -1.80 10.38
N ASN A 10 -6.79 -2.86 10.79
CA ASN A 10 -6.52 -4.21 10.28
C ASN A 10 -6.90 -4.34 8.80
N LYS A 11 -8.01 -3.73 8.38
CA LYS A 11 -8.41 -3.66 6.97
C LYS A 11 -7.36 -2.92 6.13
N ALA A 12 -6.84 -1.77 6.61
CA ALA A 12 -5.76 -1.04 5.94
C ALA A 12 -4.49 -1.88 5.85
N LYS A 13 -4.05 -2.52 6.95
CA LYS A 13 -2.88 -3.43 6.93
C LYS A 13 -3.06 -4.56 5.92
N ARG A 14 -4.26 -5.15 5.82
CA ARG A 14 -4.55 -6.21 4.84
C ARG A 14 -4.43 -5.69 3.40
N LEU A 15 -5.04 -4.56 3.09
CA LEU A 15 -4.93 -3.90 1.78
C LEU A 15 -3.48 -3.61 1.40
N MET A 16 -2.71 -3.02 2.32
CA MET A 16 -1.30 -2.68 2.08
C MET A 16 -0.44 -3.91 1.84
N ARG A 17 -0.68 -5.02 2.55
CA ARG A 17 0.05 -6.28 2.32
C ARG A 17 -0.23 -6.87 0.94
N GLU A 18 -1.47 -6.86 0.48
CA GLU A 18 -1.79 -7.32 -0.87
C GLU A 18 -1.18 -6.44 -1.95
N LEU A 19 -1.21 -5.12 -1.74
CA LEU A 19 -0.59 -4.14 -2.65
C LEU A 19 0.93 -4.35 -2.74
N ALA A 20 1.58 -4.49 -1.59
CA ALA A 20 2.99 -4.83 -1.48
C ALA A 20 3.32 -6.13 -2.22
N ARG A 21 2.56 -7.20 -1.96
CA ARG A 21 2.75 -8.50 -2.60
C ARG A 21 2.65 -8.42 -4.13
N LYS A 22 1.69 -7.67 -4.68
CA LYS A 22 1.54 -7.55 -6.13
C LYS A 22 2.63 -6.70 -6.80
N VAL A 23 3.02 -5.61 -6.16
CA VAL A 23 3.91 -4.61 -6.79
C VAL A 23 5.37 -4.83 -6.42
N LEU A 24 5.72 -4.98 -5.14
CA LEU A 24 7.12 -5.12 -4.70
C LEU A 24 7.75 -6.42 -5.22
N ILE A 25 6.99 -7.51 -5.33
CA ILE A 25 7.51 -8.77 -5.87
C ILE A 25 7.92 -8.61 -7.35
N LYS A 26 7.23 -7.76 -8.11
CA LYS A 26 7.46 -7.60 -9.55
C LYS A 26 8.39 -6.44 -9.92
N TYR A 27 8.32 -5.36 -9.15
CA TYR A 27 8.95 -4.08 -9.50
C TYR A 27 9.87 -3.56 -8.40
N GLY A 28 9.89 -4.20 -7.22
CA GLY A 28 10.73 -3.76 -6.10
C GLY A 28 12.21 -3.90 -6.43
N LYS A 29 13.01 -2.94 -5.96
CA LYS A 29 14.47 -2.99 -6.08
C LYS A 29 15.04 -3.99 -5.07
N ILE A 30 15.97 -4.83 -5.54
CA ILE A 30 16.68 -5.79 -4.72
C ILE A 30 17.52 -5.05 -3.68
N ASN A 31 17.56 -5.59 -2.44
CA ASN A 31 18.31 -5.04 -1.30
C ASN A 31 17.83 -3.67 -0.78
N SER A 32 16.55 -3.35 -0.98
CA SER A 32 15.92 -2.12 -0.48
C SER A 32 14.85 -2.42 0.57
N TYR A 33 14.76 -1.56 1.58
CA TYR A 33 13.70 -1.63 2.61
C TYR A 33 12.59 -0.63 2.30
N TYR A 34 11.36 -1.13 2.20
CA TYR A 34 10.17 -0.31 1.92
C TYR A 34 9.26 -0.24 3.14
N VAL A 35 8.96 0.98 3.60
CA VAL A 35 7.99 1.23 4.68
C VAL A 35 6.73 1.84 4.09
N LEU A 36 5.61 1.13 4.22
CA LEU A 36 4.31 1.57 3.75
C LEU A 36 3.51 2.24 4.88
N ILE A 37 3.14 3.51 4.68
CA ILE A 37 2.35 4.28 5.64
C ILE A 37 0.96 4.53 5.06
N ALA A 38 -0.07 3.95 5.68
CA ALA A 38 -1.44 4.15 5.26
C ALA A 38 -1.90 5.59 5.52
N LYS A 39 -2.54 6.19 4.50
CA LYS A 39 -3.32 7.43 4.62
C LYS A 39 -4.80 7.09 4.74
N ASN A 40 -5.59 8.00 5.33
CA ASN A 40 -7.04 7.79 5.46
C ASN A 40 -7.76 7.62 4.11
N SER A 41 -7.19 8.16 3.02
CA SER A 41 -7.72 8.03 1.66
C SER A 41 -7.75 6.58 1.15
N ILE A 42 -6.97 5.66 1.74
CA ILE A 42 -6.87 4.25 1.29
C ILE A 42 -8.21 3.52 1.22
N PHE A 43 -9.19 3.93 2.01
CA PHE A 43 -10.52 3.31 2.02
C PHE A 43 -11.44 3.85 0.93
N ASN A 44 -11.16 5.03 0.41
CA ASN A 44 -12.00 5.74 -0.57
C ASN A 44 -11.43 5.60 -1.99
N THR A 45 -10.13 5.34 -2.11
CA THR A 45 -9.46 5.10 -3.39
C THR A 45 -9.62 3.64 -3.82
N PRO A 46 -10.02 3.37 -5.09
CA PRO A 46 -10.05 2.02 -5.63
C PRO A 46 -8.66 1.34 -5.57
N PHE A 47 -8.66 0.02 -5.36
CA PHE A 47 -7.43 -0.75 -5.25
C PHE A 47 -6.56 -0.68 -6.51
N ALA A 48 -7.18 -0.71 -7.69
CA ALA A 48 -6.47 -0.58 -8.97
C ALA A 48 -5.72 0.75 -9.10
N THR A 49 -6.32 1.86 -8.65
CA THR A 49 -5.68 3.17 -8.64
C THR A 49 -4.47 3.19 -7.72
N LEU A 50 -4.60 2.61 -6.52
CA LEU A 50 -3.49 2.49 -5.58
C LEU A 50 -2.34 1.63 -6.14
N GLU A 51 -2.65 0.55 -6.87
CA GLU A 51 -1.63 -0.28 -7.53
C GLU A 51 -0.85 0.53 -8.58
N ILE A 52 -1.54 1.31 -9.42
CA ILE A 52 -0.92 2.15 -10.46
C ILE A 52 -0.03 3.21 -9.83
N GLU A 53 -0.54 3.93 -8.82
CA GLU A 53 0.24 4.96 -8.11
C GLU A 53 1.48 4.36 -7.44
N PHE A 54 1.33 3.22 -6.77
CA PHE A 54 2.43 2.58 -6.07
C PHE A 54 3.49 2.03 -7.04
N LYS A 55 3.06 1.44 -8.16
CA LYS A 55 3.97 1.02 -9.22
C LYS A 55 4.75 2.20 -9.78
N LYS A 56 4.08 3.33 -10.05
CA LYS A 56 4.73 4.55 -10.54
C LYS A 56 5.79 5.07 -9.56
N LEU A 57 5.54 4.98 -8.26
CA LEU A 57 6.50 5.40 -7.23
C LEU A 57 7.73 4.49 -7.12
N ILE A 58 7.56 3.18 -7.34
CA ILE A 58 8.66 2.21 -7.20
C ILE A 58 9.49 2.11 -8.48
N SER A 59 8.90 2.24 -9.66
CA SER A 59 9.62 2.07 -10.93
C SER A 59 10.40 3.32 -11.38
N CYS A 60 10.61 4.28 -10.48
CA CYS A 60 11.46 5.45 -10.71
C CYS A 60 12.89 5.20 -10.22
#